data_AF-E4YVV1-F1
#
_entry.id   AF-E4YVV1-F1
#
_cell.length_a   1.000
_cell.length_b   1.000
_cell.length_c   1.000
_cell.angle_alpha   90.00
_cell.angle_beta   90.00
_cell.angle_gamma   90.00
#
_symmetry.space_group_name_H-M   'P 1'
#
loop_
_entity.id
_entity.type
_entity.pdbx_description
1 polymer ?
#
loop_
_entity_poly.entity_id
_entity_poly.type
_entity_poly.pdbx_seq_one_letter_code
_entity_poly.pdbx_strand_id
1 'polypeptide(L)'
;MLYLSQQGTGLSVEELEKIRKENENLKKKLEKTEDKFDELEARLQCPICLSDYNDQQHYTVKIKCGHVFGKSCLQKAFTRSGVSPHCPICKKASKIQQAIRIYI
;
A
#
# COMPACT_ATOMS: atom_id res chain seq x y z
N MET A 1 -2.97 -50.11 45.12
CA MET A 1 -1.94 -49.07 44.94
C MET A 1 -2.46 -48.06 43.94
N LEU A 2 -2.11 -46.80 44.17
CA LEU A 2 -2.81 -45.59 43.75
C LEU A 2 -2.93 -45.43 42.22
N TYR A 3 -4.16 -45.05 41.83
CA TYR A 3 -4.53 -44.37 40.61
C TYR A 3 -3.56 -43.20 40.34
N LEU A 4 -2.80 -43.24 39.24
CA LEU A 4 -2.08 -42.09 38.74
C LEU A 4 -2.86 -41.48 37.59
N SER A 5 -3.35 -40.28 37.88
CA SER A 5 -4.15 -39.34 37.10
C SER A 5 -3.59 -39.09 35.69
N GLN A 6 -4.37 -39.44 34.66
CA GLN A 6 -4.31 -38.74 33.37
C GLN A 6 -5.26 -37.54 33.44
N GLN A 7 -4.75 -36.37 33.82
CA GLN A 7 -5.45 -35.12 33.60
C GLN A 7 -5.03 -34.56 32.24
N GLY A 8 -5.64 -35.11 31.18
CA GLY A 8 -5.61 -34.46 29.88
C GLY A 8 -6.54 -33.26 29.93
N THR A 9 -6.00 -32.04 29.77
CA THR A 9 -6.80 -30.84 29.54
C THR A 9 -7.36 -30.88 28.11
N GLY A 10 -8.31 -31.77 27.86
CA GLY A 10 -9.02 -31.85 26.59
C GLY A 10 -10.06 -30.73 26.53
N LEU A 11 -9.91 -29.82 25.55
CA LEU A 11 -10.97 -28.89 25.20
C LEU A 11 -12.23 -29.67 24.84
N SER A 12 -13.38 -29.24 25.34
CA SER A 12 -14.68 -29.78 24.95
C SER A 12 -14.91 -29.58 23.45
N VAL A 13 -15.75 -30.44 22.86
CA VAL A 13 -16.12 -30.34 21.43
C VAL A 13 -16.70 -28.96 21.11
N GLU A 14 -17.47 -28.38 22.03
CA GLU A 14 -18.06 -27.05 21.90
C GLU A 14 -17.00 -25.93 21.92
N GLU A 15 -15.95 -26.06 22.73
CA GLU A 15 -14.82 -25.14 22.72
C GLU A 15 -14.01 -25.26 21.42
N LEU A 16 -13.82 -26.46 20.89
CA LEU A 16 -13.14 -26.68 19.61
C LEU A 16 -13.89 -26.05 18.44
N GLU A 17 -15.23 -26.14 18.43
CA GLU A 17 -16.06 -25.49 17.40
C GLU A 17 -15.99 -23.96 17.47
N LYS A 18 -16.01 -23.40 18.69
CA LYS A 18 -15.84 -21.95 18.90
C LYS A 18 -14.48 -21.48 18.40
N ILE A 19 -13.41 -22.18 18.80
CA ILE A 19 -12.04 -21.88 18.36
C ILE A 19 -11.91 -21.98 16.85
N ARG A 20 -12.50 -23.00 16.21
CA ARG A 20 -12.49 -23.14 14.75
C ARG A 20 -13.16 -21.94 14.07
N LYS A 21 -14.35 -21.56 14.53
CA LYS A 21 -15.09 -20.42 13.97
C LYS A 21 -14.33 -19.11 14.16
N GLU A 22 -13.71 -18.91 15.33
CA GLU A 22 -12.87 -17.74 15.60
C GLU A 22 -11.63 -17.72 14.71
N ASN A 23 -10.94 -18.84 14.54
CA ASN A 23 -9.79 -18.96 13.64
C ASN A 23 -10.16 -18.66 12.18
N GLU A 24 -11.31 -19.13 11.70
CA GLU A 24 -11.82 -18.79 10.37
C GLU A 24 -12.07 -17.29 10.21
N ASN A 25 -12.61 -16.63 11.25
CA ASN A 25 -12.81 -15.19 11.24
C ASN A 25 -11.48 -14.40 11.29
N LEU A 26 -10.53 -14.85 12.11
CA LEU A 26 -9.21 -14.24 12.22
C LEU A 26 -8.43 -14.35 10.90
N LYS A 27 -8.48 -15.51 10.24
CA LYS A 27 -7.89 -15.69 8.91
C LYS A 27 -8.45 -14.70 7.89
N LYS A 28 -9.78 -14.55 7.83
CA LYS A 28 -10.43 -13.56 6.95
C LYS A 28 -10.06 -12.12 7.30
N LYS A 29 -9.80 -11.82 8.58
CA LYS A 29 -9.39 -10.49 9.01
C LYS A 29 -7.93 -10.21 8.65
N LEU A 30 -7.06 -11.23 8.73
CA LEU A 30 -5.67 -11.14 8.33
C LEU A 30 -5.54 -10.85 6.84
N GLU A 31 -6.20 -11.62 5.98
CA GLU A 31 -6.23 -11.42 4.52
C GLU A 31 -6.66 -9.98 4.17
N LYS A 32 -7.76 -9.50 4.75
CA LYS A 32 -8.23 -8.12 4.58
C LYS A 32 -7.26 -7.05 5.10
N THR A 33 -6.39 -7.40 6.04
CA THR A 33 -5.40 -6.47 6.59
C THR A 33 -4.18 -6.41 5.69
N GLU A 34 -3.76 -7.55 5.14
CA GLU A 34 -2.70 -7.67 4.13
C GLU A 34 -3.08 -6.88 2.87
N ASP A 35 -4.28 -7.06 2.32
CA ASP A 35 -4.76 -6.30 1.15
C ASP A 35 -4.71 -4.77 1.38
N LYS A 36 -5.07 -4.33 2.59
CA LYS A 36 -5.03 -2.90 2.96
C LYS A 36 -3.60 -2.39 3.12
N PHE A 37 -2.70 -3.23 3.61
CA PHE A 37 -1.30 -2.87 3.73
C PHE A 37 -0.69 -2.68 2.34
N ASP A 38 -0.92 -3.61 1.43
CA ASP A 38 -0.45 -3.53 0.04
C ASP A 38 -1.02 -2.29 -0.67
N GLU A 39 -2.31 -1.96 -0.45
CA GLU A 39 -2.91 -0.73 -0.99
C GLU A 39 -2.23 0.54 -0.45
N LEU A 40 -1.90 0.57 0.85
CA LEU A 40 -1.23 1.71 1.47
C LEU A 40 0.22 1.83 0.99
N GLU A 41 0.94 0.72 0.86
CA GLU A 41 2.31 0.68 0.37
C GLU A 41 2.38 1.17 -1.09
N ALA A 42 1.44 0.74 -1.94
CA ALA A 42 1.35 1.23 -3.32
C ALA A 42 1.14 2.75 -3.42
N ARG A 43 0.49 3.38 -2.43
CA ARG A 43 0.32 4.85 -2.37
C ARG A 43 1.62 5.58 -2.02
N LEU A 44 2.58 4.89 -1.40
CA LEU A 44 3.91 5.41 -1.09
C LEU A 44 4.91 5.21 -2.23
N GLN A 45 4.46 4.66 -3.37
CA GLN A 45 5.27 4.47 -4.55
C GLN A 45 4.91 5.44 -5.66
N CYS A 46 5.89 5.75 -6.50
CA CYS A 46 5.68 6.56 -7.69
C CYS A 46 4.88 5.76 -8.75
N PRO A 47 3.72 6.24 -9.20
CA PRO A 47 2.87 5.50 -10.14
C PRO A 47 3.44 5.42 -11.57
N ILE A 48 4.61 6.03 -11.83
CA ILE A 48 5.31 5.94 -13.13
C ILE A 48 6.31 4.79 -13.14
N CYS A 49 7.04 4.56 -12.04
CA CYS A 49 8.11 3.56 -11.98
C CYS A 49 7.87 2.45 -10.95
N LEU A 50 6.81 2.55 -10.15
CA LEU A 50 6.46 1.60 -9.09
C LEU A 50 7.60 1.40 -8.09
N SER A 51 8.28 2.49 -7.74
CA SER A 51 9.38 2.49 -6.79
C SER A 51 9.13 3.55 -5.72
N ASP A 52 9.72 3.33 -4.55
CA ASP A 52 9.63 4.26 -3.41
C ASP A 52 10.26 5.62 -3.74
N TYR A 53 9.75 6.65 -3.07
CA TYR A 53 10.32 7.99 -3.14
C TYR A 53 11.66 8.07 -2.41
N ASN A 54 12.54 8.97 -2.85
CA ASN A 54 13.78 9.28 -2.15
C ASN A 54 14.01 10.79 -2.04
N ASP A 55 14.84 11.21 -1.08
CA ASP A 55 15.03 12.64 -0.81
C ASP A 55 15.83 13.42 -1.85
N GLN A 56 16.50 12.72 -2.78
CA GLN A 56 17.43 13.30 -3.72
C GLN A 56 16.75 13.74 -5.02
N GLN A 57 16.64 12.84 -6.01
CA GLN A 57 16.10 13.15 -7.34
C GLN A 57 14.69 12.61 -7.54
N HIS A 58 14.26 11.64 -6.72
CA HIS A 58 12.97 10.98 -6.84
C HIS A 58 12.05 11.31 -5.67
N TYR A 59 12.12 12.56 -5.19
CA TYR A 59 11.22 13.02 -4.13
C TYR A 59 9.82 13.26 -4.66
N THR A 60 8.88 13.22 -3.74
CA THR A 60 7.46 13.35 -3.99
C THR A 60 7.10 14.77 -4.45
N VAL A 61 6.43 14.88 -5.60
CA VAL A 61 5.87 16.15 -6.08
C VAL A 61 4.42 16.02 -6.49
N LYS A 62 3.62 17.03 -6.12
CA LYS A 62 2.23 17.20 -6.56
C LYS A 62 2.16 18.20 -7.71
N ILE A 63 1.41 17.88 -8.75
CA ILE A 63 1.10 18.81 -9.84
C ILE A 63 -0.27 19.49 -9.69
N LYS A 64 -0.60 20.45 -10.54
CA LYS A 64 -1.82 21.28 -10.45
C LYS A 64 -3.11 20.47 -10.30
N CYS A 65 -3.21 19.30 -10.92
CA CYS A 65 -4.40 18.45 -10.84
C CYS A 65 -4.51 17.61 -9.56
N GLY A 66 -3.52 17.65 -8.67
CA GLY A 66 -3.51 16.94 -7.39
C GLY A 66 -2.77 15.61 -7.39
N HIS A 67 -2.44 15.05 -8.56
CA HIS A 67 -1.69 13.78 -8.64
C HIS A 67 -0.22 13.94 -8.24
N VAL A 68 0.31 12.86 -7.68
CA VAL A 68 1.64 12.80 -7.06
C VAL A 68 2.55 11.85 -7.84
N PHE A 69 3.80 12.25 -8.00
CA PHE A 69 4.83 11.51 -8.76
C PHE A 69 6.22 11.75 -8.16
N GLY A 70 7.18 10.90 -8.49
CA GLY A 70 8.59 11.18 -8.22
C GLY A 70 9.11 12.22 -9.20
N LYS A 71 9.84 13.23 -8.71
CA LYS A 71 10.28 14.40 -9.50
C LYS A 71 10.98 14.02 -10.80
N SER A 72 11.98 13.12 -10.73
CA SER A 72 12.74 12.67 -11.90
C SER A 72 11.88 11.94 -12.94
N CYS A 73 10.90 11.14 -12.51
CA CYS A 73 9.99 10.45 -13.42
C CYS A 73 9.02 11.42 -14.11
N LEU A 74 8.47 12.38 -13.37
CA LEU A 74 7.61 13.40 -13.95
C LEU A 74 8.37 14.27 -14.96
N GLN A 75 9.62 14.64 -14.66
CA GLN A 75 10.50 15.35 -15.59
C GLN A 75 10.72 14.56 -16.88
N LYS A 76 11.12 13.29 -16.77
CA LYS A 76 11.31 12.40 -17.93
C LYS A 76 10.02 12.28 -18.76
N ALA A 77 8.86 12.15 -18.11
CA ALA A 77 7.57 12.06 -18.79
C ALA A 77 7.28 13.33 -19.61
N PHE A 78 7.51 14.52 -19.04
CA PHE A 78 7.22 15.78 -19.72
C PHE A 78 8.21 16.09 -20.85
N THR A 79 9.48 15.69 -20.72
CA THR A 79 10.48 15.87 -21.78
C THR A 79 10.22 14.96 -22.98
N ARG A 80 9.75 13.72 -22.75
CA ARG A 80 9.49 12.75 -23.83
C ARG A 80 8.28 13.11 -24.71
N SER A 81 7.32 13.87 -24.20
CA SER A 81 6.05 14.08 -24.89
C SER A 81 6.14 14.97 -26.14
N GLY A 82 7.19 15.78 -26.33
CA GLY A 82 7.37 16.67 -27.50
C GLY A 82 6.28 17.75 -27.70
N VAL A 83 5.18 17.65 -26.96
CA VAL A 83 3.95 18.46 -26.96
C VAL A 83 3.71 18.93 -25.53
N SER A 84 2.75 19.84 -25.34
CA SER A 84 2.37 20.39 -24.02
C SER A 84 2.32 19.30 -22.94
N PRO A 85 2.93 19.54 -21.77
CA PRO A 85 3.00 18.52 -20.73
C PRO A 85 1.62 18.27 -20.10
N HIS A 86 1.25 17.00 -19.95
CA HIS A 86 -0.03 16.54 -19.38
C HIS A 86 0.21 15.55 -18.25
N CYS A 87 -0.68 15.53 -17.26
CA CYS A 87 -0.65 14.57 -16.15
C CYS A 87 -0.66 13.12 -16.67
N PRO A 88 0.28 12.25 -16.26
CA PRO A 88 0.28 10.83 -16.66
C PRO A 88 -1.00 10.07 -16.30
N ILE A 89 -1.68 10.46 -15.20
CA ILE A 89 -2.90 9.81 -14.69
C ILE A 89 -4.15 10.37 -15.37
N CYS A 90 -4.46 11.66 -15.18
CA CYS A 90 -5.74 12.23 -15.64
C CYS A 90 -5.68 13.07 -16.91
N LYS A 91 -4.50 13.15 -17.55
CA LYS A 91 -4.26 13.88 -18.82
C LYS A 91 -4.56 15.38 -18.79
N LYS A 92 -4.87 15.99 -17.64
CA LYS A 92 -4.96 17.46 -17.52
C LYS A 92 -3.61 18.12 -17.78
N ALA A 93 -3.60 19.23 -18.52
CA ALA A 93 -2.39 20.00 -18.81
C ALA A 93 -1.71 20.47 -17.51
N SER A 94 -0.40 20.31 -17.44
CA SER A 94 0.40 20.68 -16.27
C SER A 94 1.84 20.91 -16.65
N LYS A 95 2.49 21.93 -16.10
CA LYS A 95 3.91 22.22 -16.35
C LYS A 95 4.78 21.79 -15.17
N ILE A 96 6.05 21.46 -15.43
CA ILE A 96 6.97 20.98 -14.37
C ILE A 96 7.26 22.08 -13.33
N GLN A 97 7.21 23.34 -13.74
CA GLN A 97 7.38 24.52 -12.89
C GLN A 97 6.24 24.69 -11.88
N GLN A 98 5.09 24.04 -12.11
CA GLN A 98 3.93 24.06 -11.21
C GLN A 98 3.94 22.87 -10.23
N ALA A 99 4.96 22.02 -10.29
CA ALA A 99 5.10 20.89 -9.39
C ALA A 99 5.66 21.36 -8.04
N ILE A 100 4.97 21.02 -6.96
CA ILE A 100 5.33 21.40 -5.59
C ILE A 100 5.85 20.15 -4.88
N ARG A 101 7.02 20.25 -4.21
CA ARG A 101 7.52 19.18 -3.33
C ARG A 101 6.58 19.05 -2.14
N ILE A 102 6.18 17.81 -1.86
CA ILE A 102 5.42 17.47 -0.66
C ILE A 102 6.21 16.46 0.16
N TYR A 103 6.00 16.50 1.47
CA TYR A 103 6.58 15.56 2.42
C TYR A 103 5.41 14.72 2.94
N ILE A 104 5.48 13.42 2.69
CA ILE A 104 4.50 12.42 3.14
C ILE A 104 5.14 11.66 4.29
#